data_AF-A0A965RSE4-F1
#
_entry.id   AF-A0A965RSE4-F1
#
_cell.length_a   1.000
_cell.length_b   1.000
_cell.length_c   1.000
_cell.angle_alpha   90.00
_cell.angle_beta   90.00
_cell.angle_gamma   90.00
#
_symmetry.space_group_name_H-M   'P 1'
#
loop_
_entity.id
_entity.type
_entity.pdbx_description
1 polymer ?
#
loop_
_entity_poly.entity_id
_entity_poly.type
_entity_poly.pdbx_seq_one_letter_code
_entity_poly.pdbx_strand_id
1 'polypeptide(L)'
;MISTSCSKAKSHKVKVKFTNLTGYDLTNLKIGGERIGKLAANETTDYVLYREFSFDSGWPFESIRAKIDNVEICDYKFSECGTERSTVEEGTFEMELLKIENNDERFLRLRLK
;
A
#
# COMPACT_ATOMS: atom_id res chain seq x y z
N MET A 1 -40.13 -8.66 -20.04
CA MET A 1 -39.51 -8.04 -18.85
C MET A 1 -38.01 -8.08 -19.06
N ILE A 2 -37.39 -6.90 -19.15
CA ILE A 2 -35.96 -6.77 -19.41
C ILE A 2 -35.22 -7.09 -18.11
N SER A 3 -34.34 -8.09 -18.16
CA SER A 3 -33.42 -8.44 -17.08
C SER A 3 -32.40 -7.32 -16.89
N THR A 4 -32.64 -6.39 -15.98
CA THR A 4 -31.59 -5.48 -15.50
C THR A 4 -30.72 -6.24 -14.51
N SER A 5 -29.77 -7.00 -15.07
CA SER A 5 -28.57 -7.44 -14.36
C SER A 5 -27.92 -6.19 -13.76
N CYS A 6 -28.02 -6.04 -12.44
CA CYS A 6 -27.39 -4.96 -11.70
C CYS A 6 -25.88 -5.16 -11.77
N SER A 7 -25.25 -4.64 -12.82
CA SER A 7 -23.80 -4.48 -12.86
C SER A 7 -23.44 -3.46 -11.78
N LYS A 8 -23.18 -3.94 -10.56
CA LYS A 8 -22.57 -3.15 -9.49
C LYS A 8 -21.35 -2.48 -10.11
N ALA A 9 -21.46 -1.19 -10.41
CA ALA A 9 -20.31 -0.40 -10.79
C ALA A 9 -19.29 -0.58 -9.66
N LYS A 10 -18.14 -1.17 -9.97
CA LYS A 10 -17.05 -1.37 -9.00
C LYS A 10 -16.50 0.02 -8.65
N SER A 11 -17.16 0.70 -7.72
CA SER A 11 -16.72 2.01 -7.24
C SER A 11 -15.50 1.79 -6.37
N HIS A 12 -14.36 2.37 -6.72
CA HIS A 12 -13.21 2.48 -5.84
C HIS A 12 -13.59 3.39 -4.67
N LYS A 13 -14.06 2.80 -3.57
CA LYS A 13 -14.45 3.53 -2.36
C LYS A 13 -13.34 3.59 -1.32
N VAL A 14 -12.23 2.90 -1.56
CA VAL A 14 -11.04 3.01 -0.71
C VAL A 14 -10.13 4.11 -1.26
N LYS A 15 -9.79 5.07 -0.40
CA LYS A 15 -8.89 6.17 -0.70
C LYS A 15 -7.71 6.08 0.24
N VAL A 16 -6.50 5.97 -0.30
CA VAL A 16 -5.28 5.86 0.52
C VAL A 16 -4.30 6.93 0.12
N LYS A 17 -3.81 7.66 1.11
CA LYS A 17 -2.75 8.66 0.95
C LYS A 17 -1.48 8.10 1.56
N PHE A 18 -0.34 8.28 0.89
CA PHE A 18 0.94 7.77 1.35
C PHE A 18 1.92 8.91 1.61
N THR A 19 2.51 8.93 2.80
CA THR A 19 3.63 9.83 3.15
C THR A 19 4.92 9.03 3.17
N ASN A 20 5.93 9.48 2.43
CA ASN A 20 7.25 8.84 2.41
C ASN A 20 8.10 9.27 3.60
N LEU A 21 8.16 8.43 4.64
CA LEU A 21 9.02 8.64 5.82
C LEU A 21 10.24 7.70 5.81
N THR A 22 10.63 7.20 4.63
CA THR A 22 11.80 6.31 4.52
C THR A 22 13.14 7.05 4.67
N GLY A 23 13.14 8.37 4.45
CA GLY A 23 14.34 9.20 4.37
C GLY A 23 15.02 9.21 3.00
N TYR A 24 14.48 8.51 2.01
CA TYR A 24 15.04 8.40 0.66
C TYR A 24 13.98 8.68 -0.41
N ASP A 25 14.43 9.06 -1.60
CA ASP A 25 13.56 9.16 -2.76
C ASP A 25 13.18 7.77 -3.25
N LEU A 26 11.87 7.53 -3.38
CA LEU A 26 11.34 6.30 -3.93
C LEU A 26 11.08 6.49 -5.42
N THR A 27 11.58 5.57 -6.23
CA THR A 27 11.26 5.52 -7.67
C THR A 27 10.59 4.20 -8.03
N ASN A 28 9.70 4.24 -9.04
CA ASN A 28 8.90 3.09 -9.45
C ASN A 28 8.10 2.43 -8.30
N LEU A 29 7.62 3.26 -7.37
CA LEU A 29 6.79 2.83 -6.24
C LEU A 29 5.48 2.24 -6.76
N LYS A 30 5.18 1.03 -6.29
CA LYS A 30 3.92 0.32 -6.46
C LYS A 30 3.46 -0.20 -5.10
N ILE A 31 2.19 -0.03 -4.80
CA ILE A 31 1.55 -0.49 -3.56
C ILE A 31 0.24 -1.17 -3.94
N GLY A 32 0.00 -2.39 -3.45
CA GLY A 32 -1.23 -3.13 -3.73
C GLY A 32 -1.58 -3.27 -5.22
N GLY A 33 -0.55 -3.38 -6.08
CA GLY A 33 -0.71 -3.43 -7.53
C GLY A 33 -0.85 -2.06 -8.23
N GLU A 34 -1.18 -1.00 -7.50
CA GLU A 34 -1.33 0.36 -8.04
C GLU A 34 0.03 1.04 -8.23
N ARG A 35 0.20 1.74 -9.36
CA ARG A 35 1.43 2.47 -9.67
C ARG A 35 1.37 3.89 -9.10
N ILE A 36 2.17 4.14 -8.07
CA ILE A 36 2.33 5.47 -7.44
C ILE A 36 3.38 6.29 -8.20
N GLY A 37 4.46 5.65 -8.65
CA GLY A 37 5.50 6.30 -9.46
C GLY A 37 6.69 6.78 -8.64
N LYS A 38 6.97 8.09 -8.65
CA LYS A 38 8.04 8.68 -7.84
C LYS A 38 7.42 9.32 -6.61
N LEU A 39 8.11 9.22 -5.48
CA LEU A 39 7.71 9.88 -4.24
C LEU A 39 8.98 10.29 -3.49
N ALA A 40 9.25 11.59 -3.44
CA ALA A 40 10.43 12.14 -2.80
C ALA A 40 10.40 11.93 -1.28
N ALA A 41 11.55 12.03 -0.62
CA ALA A 41 11.62 11.95 0.83
C ALA A 41 10.71 13.02 1.49
N ASN A 42 9.89 12.61 2.46
CA ASN A 42 8.87 13.41 3.16
C ASN A 42 7.71 13.93 2.29
N GLU A 43 7.64 13.52 1.02
CA GLU A 43 6.51 13.85 0.16
C GLU A 43 5.28 13.01 0.51
N THR A 44 4.10 13.57 0.27
CA THR A 44 2.82 12.90 0.45
C THR A 44 2.07 12.89 -0.88
N THR A 45 1.50 11.75 -1.24
CA THR A 45 0.68 11.63 -2.45
C THR A 45 -0.66 12.34 -2.30
N ASP A 46 -1.37 12.56 -3.42
CA ASP A 46 -2.82 12.67 -3.37
C ASP A 46 -3.46 11.32 -2.97
N TYR A 47 -4.77 11.31 -2.76
CA TYR A 47 -5.49 10.06 -2.50
C TYR A 47 -5.46 9.16 -3.74
N VAL A 48 -4.89 7.98 -3.54
CA VAL A 48 -4.85 6.89 -4.50
C VAL A 48 -6.08 6.01 -4.27
N LEU A 49 -6.78 5.68 -5.35
CA LEU A 49 -8.02 4.93 -5.30
C LEU A 49 -7.75 3.44 -5.40
N TYR A 50 -8.26 2.68 -4.44
CA TYR A 50 -8.20 1.23 -4.43
C TYR A 50 -9.61 0.66 -4.50
N ARG A 51 -9.73 -0.51 -5.11
CA ARG A 51 -10.99 -1.28 -5.07
C ARG A 51 -11.20 -1.85 -3.68
N GLU A 52 -10.14 -2.39 -3.13
CA GLU A 52 -10.09 -3.02 -1.82
C GLU A 52 -8.68 -2.84 -1.26
N PHE A 53 -8.54 -2.94 0.06
CA PHE A 53 -7.26 -2.78 0.73
C PHE A 53 -7.14 -3.77 1.88
N SER A 54 -6.02 -4.46 1.95
CA SER A 54 -5.80 -5.59 2.84
C SER A 54 -5.17 -5.13 4.14
N PHE A 55 -5.62 -5.72 5.24
CA PHE A 55 -5.09 -5.55 6.58
C PHE A 55 -4.85 -6.90 7.22
N ASP A 56 -3.86 -6.97 8.10
CA ASP A 56 -3.56 -8.15 8.90
C ASP A 56 -3.47 -7.75 10.37
N SER A 57 -4.40 -8.22 11.20
CA SER A 57 -4.54 -7.81 12.61
C SER A 57 -4.52 -6.27 12.80
N GLY A 58 -5.17 -5.54 11.89
CA GLY A 58 -5.24 -4.07 11.90
C GLY A 58 -4.06 -3.34 11.24
N TRP A 59 -3.04 -4.05 10.77
CA TRP A 59 -1.90 -3.45 10.06
C TRP A 59 -2.09 -3.51 8.55
N PRO A 60 -1.73 -2.46 7.80
CA PRO A 60 -1.75 -2.51 6.33
C PRO A 60 -0.94 -3.69 5.79
N PHE A 61 -1.56 -4.50 4.95
CA PHE A 61 -0.99 -5.75 4.41
C PHE A 61 -1.03 -5.76 2.87
N GLU A 62 -0.57 -4.67 2.26
CA GLU A 62 -0.41 -4.59 0.80
C GLU A 62 1.03 -4.86 0.38
N SER A 63 1.21 -5.47 -0.79
CA SER A 63 2.54 -5.62 -1.39
C SER A 63 3.14 -4.26 -1.73
N ILE A 64 4.44 -4.07 -1.51
CA ILE A 64 5.14 -2.82 -1.80
C ILE A 64 6.38 -3.15 -2.62
N ARG A 65 6.61 -2.39 -3.69
CA ARG A 65 7.84 -2.45 -4.46
C ARG A 65 8.27 -1.06 -4.85
N ALA A 66 9.52 -0.72 -4.61
CA ALA A 66 10.10 0.54 -5.04
C ALA A 66 11.59 0.36 -5.34
N LYS A 67 12.25 1.44 -5.76
CA LYS A 67 13.70 1.53 -5.84
C LYS A 67 14.19 2.71 -5.01
N ILE A 68 15.23 2.46 -4.21
CA ILE A 68 16.06 3.47 -3.56
C ILE A 68 17.45 3.35 -4.19
N ASP A 69 18.00 4.46 -4.70
CA ASP A 69 19.31 4.49 -5.37
C ASP A 69 19.45 3.42 -6.48
N ASN A 70 18.39 3.24 -7.28
CA ASN A 70 18.25 2.18 -8.31
C ASN A 70 18.23 0.72 -7.81
N VAL A 71 18.39 0.48 -6.51
CA VAL A 71 18.27 -0.84 -5.90
C VAL A 71 16.81 -1.10 -5.56
N GLU A 72 16.30 -2.24 -5.99
CA GLU A 72 14.94 -2.65 -5.71
C GLU A 72 14.76 -3.05 -4.24
N ILE A 73 13.70 -2.55 -3.62
CA ILE A 73 13.32 -2.87 -2.25
C ILE A 73 11.83 -3.27 -2.25
N CYS A 74 11.55 -4.37 -1.56
CA CYS A 74 10.23 -4.96 -1.45
C CYS A 74 9.66 -4.83 -0.04
N ASP A 75 8.38 -5.17 0.12
CA ASP A 75 7.72 -5.21 1.41
C ASP A 75 8.29 -6.27 2.34
N TYR A 76 8.24 -5.97 3.64
CA TYR A 76 8.54 -6.96 4.68
C TYR A 76 7.34 -7.88 4.89
N LYS A 77 7.32 -9.04 4.21
CA LYS A 77 6.30 -10.06 4.42
C LYS A 77 6.70 -10.95 5.60
N PHE A 78 6.08 -10.75 6.75
CA PHE A 78 6.07 -11.79 7.78
C PHE A 78 5.29 -13.00 7.27
N SER A 79 5.87 -14.19 7.42
CA SER A 79 5.24 -15.45 6.99
C SER A 79 3.97 -15.73 7.77
N GLU A 80 2.91 -16.00 7.03
CA GLU A 80 1.58 -16.45 7.45
C GLU A 80 1.63 -17.70 8.32
N CYS A 81 1.32 -17.57 9.60
CA CYS A 81 0.67 -18.65 10.32
C CYS A 81 -0.27 -18.06 11.37
N GLY A 82 -1.57 -18.05 11.07
CA GLY A 82 -2.64 -17.80 12.05
C GLY A 82 -3.03 -16.33 12.30
N THR A 83 -2.83 -15.42 11.36
CA THR A 83 -3.19 -14.00 11.54
C THR A 83 -4.54 -13.65 10.91
N GLU A 84 -5.25 -12.70 11.52
CA GLU A 84 -6.61 -12.28 11.14
C GLU A 84 -6.57 -11.30 9.96
N ARG A 85 -6.36 -11.86 8.76
CA ARG A 85 -6.43 -11.08 7.52
C ARG A 85 -7.85 -10.64 7.22
N SER A 86 -7.99 -9.37 6.90
CA SER A 86 -9.23 -8.75 6.49
C SER A 86 -8.98 -7.84 5.29
N THR A 87 -10.03 -7.61 4.52
CA THR A 87 -10.01 -6.73 3.35
C THR A 87 -11.15 -5.74 3.50
N VAL A 88 -10.87 -4.45 3.28
CA VAL A 88 -11.89 -3.40 3.28
C VAL A 88 -12.18 -2.97 1.85
N GLU A 89 -13.46 -2.76 1.54
CA GLU A 89 -13.91 -2.28 0.23
C GLU A 89 -14.27 -0.78 0.23
N GLU A 90 -14.24 -0.12 1.39
CA GLU A 90 -14.49 1.31 1.54
C GLU A 90 -13.69 1.91 2.71
N GLY A 91 -13.36 3.20 2.60
CA GLY A 91 -12.66 3.92 3.67
C GLY A 91 -11.69 4.97 3.14
N THR A 92 -11.25 5.87 4.02
CA THR A 92 -10.18 6.83 3.73
C THR A 92 -9.06 6.62 4.75
N PHE A 93 -7.85 6.37 4.26
CA PHE A 93 -6.70 6.02 5.10
C PHE A 93 -5.51 6.91 4.76
N GLU A 94 -4.77 7.31 5.79
CA GLU A 94 -3.47 7.96 5.65
C GLU A 94 -2.41 6.98 6.16
N MET A 95 -1.43 6.68 5.31
CA MET A 95 -0.42 5.69 5.56
C MET A 95 0.96 6.32 5.48
N GLU A 96 1.86 5.84 6.33
CA GLU A 96 3.27 6.20 6.34
C GLU A 96 4.09 5.05 5.78
N LEU A 97 4.95 5.35 4.81
CA LEU A 97 5.94 4.43 4.27
C LEU A 97 7.23 4.54 5.09
N LEU A 98 7.60 3.44 5.72
CA LEU A 98 8.77 3.33 6.57
C LEU A 98 9.80 2.38 5.95
N LYS A 99 11.08 2.72 6.10
CA LYS A 99 12.19 1.80 5.82
C LYS A 99 12.47 0.99 7.09
N ILE A 100 12.60 -0.33 6.94
CA ILE A 100 13.04 -1.23 8.02
C ILE A 100 14.34 -1.87 7.58
N GLU A 101 15.29 -1.99 8.51
CA GLU A 101 16.55 -2.68 8.32
C GLU A 101 16.61 -3.86 9.29
N ASN A 102 16.84 -5.07 8.76
CA ASN A 102 16.97 -6.29 9.56
C ASN A 102 18.05 -7.18 8.94
N ASN A 103 19.10 -7.52 9.69
CA ASN A 103 20.22 -8.36 9.24
C ASN A 103 20.75 -7.99 7.85
N ASP A 104 21.10 -6.71 7.65
CA ASP A 104 21.59 -6.12 6.39
C ASP A 104 20.59 -6.09 5.21
N GLU A 105 19.38 -6.63 5.39
CA GLU A 105 18.29 -6.51 4.42
C GLU A 105 17.45 -5.25 4.69
N ARG A 106 17.06 -4.58 3.60
CA ARG A 106 16.21 -3.38 3.65
C ARG A 106 14.83 -3.74 3.13
N PHE A 107 13.81 -3.28 3.85
CA PHE A 107 12.41 -3.50 3.50
C PHE A 107 11.60 -2.23 3.61
N LEU A 108 10.44 -2.23 2.95
CA LEU A 108 9.40 -1.23 3.13
C LEU A 108 8.26 -1.78 3.99
N ARG A 109 7.67 -0.91 4.81
CA ARG A 109 6.47 -1.21 5.60
C ARG A 109 5.50 -0.03 5.52
N LEU A 110 4.22 -0.35 5.49
CA LEU A 110 3.14 0.61 5.69
C LEU A 110 2.72 0.64 7.16
N ARG A 111 2.48 1.84 7.68
CA ARG A 111 1.88 2.09 8.99
C ARG A 111 0.66 2.99 8.81
N LEU A 112 -0.47 2.62 9.39
CA LEU A 112 -1.61 3.51 9.49
C LEU A 112 -1.27 4.63 10.48
N LYS A 113 -1.50 5.87 10.07
CA LYS A 113 -1.24 7.07 10.86
C LYS A 113 -2.22 7.22 12.02
#